data_AF-A0A662CU04-F1
#
_entry.id   AF-A0A662CU04-F1
#
_cell.length_a   1.000
_cell.length_b   1.000
_cell.length_c   1.000
_cell.angle_alpha   90.00
_cell.angle_beta   90.00
_cell.angle_gamma   90.00
#
_symmetry.space_group_name_H-M   'P 1'
#
loop_
_entity.id
_entity.type
_entity.pdbx_description
1 polymer ?
#
loop_
_entity_poly.entity_id
_entity_poly.type
_entity_poly.pdbx_seq_one_letter_code
_entity_poly.pdbx_strand_id
1 'polypeptide(L)'
;AFLFALAVVWTTAAFGEEMIFRGFFLNRLARLGRRRPFSWMIALLFSSVFFGLGHAYQGVAGVVLTALAGLFFGLIYLACRQNLWVPILVHGLYDTTAFLILFLNLDH
;
A
#
# COMPACT_ATOMS: atom_id res chain seq x y z
N ALA A 1 7.11 18.76 -14.98
CA ALA A 1 5.97 18.42 -14.11
C ALA A 1 5.92 16.92 -13.81
N PHE A 2 5.84 16.05 -14.83
CA PHE A 2 5.70 14.59 -14.65
C PHE A 2 6.79 13.94 -13.78
N LEU A 3 8.07 14.13 -14.11
CA LEU A 3 9.18 13.54 -13.34
C LEU A 3 9.22 13.99 -11.87
N PHE A 4 8.80 15.22 -11.61
CA PHE A 4 8.69 15.73 -10.25
C PHE A 4 7.55 15.03 -9.49
N ALA A 5 6.39 14.84 -10.13
CA ALA A 5 5.29 14.08 -9.56
C ALA A 5 5.70 12.62 -9.26
N LEU A 6 6.44 11.97 -10.16
CA LEU A 6 6.99 10.64 -9.89
C LEU A 6 7.93 10.64 -8.68
N ALA A 7 8.84 11.62 -8.57
CA ALA A 7 9.73 11.70 -7.42
C ALA A 7 8.97 11.83 -6.09
N VAL A 8 7.89 12.64 -6.07
CA VAL A 8 7.01 12.77 -4.90
C VAL A 8 6.34 11.43 -4.60
N VAL A 9 5.67 10.82 -5.57
CA VAL A 9 4.90 9.59 -5.37
C VAL A 9 5.78 8.41 -4.96
N TRP A 10 6.97 8.25 -5.55
CA TRP A 10 7.91 7.21 -5.15
C TRP A 10 8.40 7.38 -3.70
N THR A 11 8.57 8.62 -3.24
CA THR A 11 9.09 8.89 -1.89
C THR A 11 7.99 8.89 -0.83
N THR A 12 6.80 9.43 -1.12
CA THR A 12 5.71 9.55 -0.16
C THR A 12 4.77 8.35 -0.20
N ALA A 13 4.25 7.96 -1.37
CA ALA A 13 3.28 6.87 -1.49
C ALA A 13 4.01 5.52 -1.45
N ALA A 14 4.81 5.21 -2.48
CA ALA A 14 5.43 3.90 -2.60
C ALA A 14 6.39 3.57 -1.45
N PHE A 15 7.30 4.48 -1.10
CA PHE A 15 8.21 4.26 0.04
C PHE A 15 7.53 4.57 1.38
N GLY A 16 6.99 5.78 1.53
CA GLY A 16 6.47 6.27 2.81
C GLY A 16 5.30 5.44 3.34
N GLU A 17 4.28 5.15 2.52
CA GLU A 17 3.13 4.38 2.98
C GLU A 17 3.49 2.92 3.27
N GLU A 18 4.33 2.28 2.46
CA GLU A 18 4.77 0.91 2.74
C GLU A 18 5.58 0.82 4.03
N MET A 19 6.43 1.81 4.32
CA MET A 19 7.15 1.89 5.59
C MET A 19 6.19 2.00 6.78
N ILE A 20 5.15 2.85 6.68
CA ILE A 20 4.17 3.05 7.74
C ILE A 20 3.28 1.82 7.91
N PHE A 21 2.66 1.34 6.85
CA PHE A 21 1.63 0.30 6.94
C PHE A 21 2.23 -1.10 7.05
N ARG A 22 3.22 -1.44 6.23
CA ARG A 22 3.80 -2.80 6.20
C ARG A 22 4.98 -2.88 7.14
N GLY A 23 5.86 -1.89 7.11
CA GLY A 23 7.05 -1.84 7.97
C GLY A 23 6.71 -1.70 9.45
N PHE A 24 5.76 -0.83 9.79
CA PHE A 24 5.40 -0.55 11.18
C PHE A 24 4.05 -1.13 11.61
N PHE A 25 2.94 -0.68 11.03
CA PHE A 25 1.59 -0.90 11.58
C PHE A 25 1.19 -2.37 11.60
N LEU A 26 1.28 -3.05 10.45
CA LEU A 26 0.99 -4.48 10.32
C LEU A 26 1.86 -5.31 11.27
N ASN A 27 3.17 -5.04 11.31
CA ASN A 27 4.10 -5.71 12.23
C ASN A 27 3.74 -5.48 13.71
N ARG A 28 3.27 -4.28 14.07
CA ARG A 28 2.89 -3.94 15.44
C ARG A 28 1.61 -4.65 15.85
N LEU A 29 0.60 -4.69 14.98
CA LEU A 29 -0.63 -5.45 15.18
C LEU A 29 -0.35 -6.95 15.34
N ALA A 30 0.46 -7.53 14.45
CA ALA A 30 0.82 -8.94 14.53
C ALA A 30 1.56 -9.28 15.84
N ARG A 31 2.37 -8.34 16.36
CA ARG A 31 3.07 -8.50 17.63
C ARG A 31 2.13 -8.59 18.84
N LEU A 32 0.98 -7.90 18.82
CA LEU A 32 -0.02 -7.98 19.90
C LEU A 32 -0.52 -9.42 20.08
N GLY A 33 -0.69 -10.16 18.99
CA GLY A 33 -1.03 -11.58 19.01
C GLY A 33 0.17 -12.54 19.07
N ARG A 34 1.34 -12.06 19.50
CA ARG A 34 2.59 -12.85 19.59
C ARG A 34 3.04 -13.46 18.25
N ARG A 35 2.71 -12.80 17.13
CA ARG A 35 3.08 -13.20 15.76
C ARG A 35 2.62 -14.62 15.38
N ARG A 36 1.50 -15.10 15.95
CA ARG A 36 0.88 -16.35 15.51
C ARG A 36 0.32 -16.18 14.09
N PRO A 37 0.15 -17.26 13.30
CA PRO A 37 -0.42 -17.16 11.95
C PRO A 37 -1.75 -16.38 11.90
N PHE A 38 -2.65 -16.65 12.85
CA PHE A 38 -3.92 -15.94 12.99
C PHE A 38 -3.74 -14.43 13.27
N SER A 39 -2.69 -14.04 14.00
CA SER A 39 -2.39 -12.63 14.29
C SER A 39 -1.92 -11.88 13.06
N TRP A 40 -1.19 -12.54 12.15
CA TRP A 40 -0.80 -11.95 10.86
C TRP A 40 -2.01 -11.72 9.97
N MET A 41 -2.95 -12.67 9.94
CA MET A 41 -4.20 -12.51 9.19
C MET A 41 -5.02 -11.32 9.71
N ILE A 42 -5.22 -11.21 11.04
CA ILE A 42 -5.91 -10.06 11.63
C ILE A 42 -5.15 -8.76 11.34
N ALA A 43 -3.83 -8.74 11.55
CA ALA A 43 -3.01 -7.55 11.30
C ALA A 43 -3.09 -7.08 9.84
N LEU A 44 -3.09 -8.02 8.89
CA LEU A 44 -3.25 -7.75 7.47
C LEU A 44 -4.61 -7.11 7.18
N LEU A 45 -5.70 -7.70 7.67
CA LEU A 45 -7.06 -7.18 7.44
C LEU A 45 -7.21 -5.78 8.04
N PHE A 46 -6.83 -5.59 9.31
CA PHE A 46 -6.92 -4.28 9.96
C PHE A 46 -6.02 -3.25 9.29
N SER A 47 -4.76 -3.58 8.99
CA SER A 47 -3.86 -2.66 8.29
C SER A 47 -4.42 -2.24 6.93
N SER A 48 -5.09 -3.14 6.22
CA SER A 48 -5.69 -2.86 4.91
C SER A 48 -6.92 -1.96 5.02
N VAL A 49 -7.78 -2.19 6.01
CA VAL A 49 -8.94 -1.31 6.27
C VAL A 49 -8.47 0.10 6.63
N PHE A 50 -7.50 0.24 7.54
CA PHE A 50 -6.97 1.56 7.91
C PHE A 50 -6.25 2.25 6.74
N PHE A 51 -5.57 1.50 5.88
CA PHE A 51 -5.00 2.04 4.64
C PHE A 51 -6.09 2.62 3.74
N GLY A 52 -7.19 1.89 3.53
CA GLY A 52 -8.32 2.39 2.75
C GLY A 52 -9.02 3.59 3.38
N LEU A 53 -9.19 3.60 4.69
CA LEU A 53 -9.76 4.75 5.42
C LEU A 53 -8.88 6.00 5.32
N GLY A 54 -7.55 5.85 5.23
CA GLY A 54 -6.64 6.96 4.94
C GLY A 54 -6.91 7.65 3.60
N HIS A 55 -7.62 6.96 2.70
CA HIS A 55 -8.02 7.45 1.38
C HIS A 55 -9.48 7.87 1.31
N ALA A 56 -10.14 8.15 2.45
CA ALA A 56 -11.54 8.59 2.50
C ALA A 56 -11.84 9.83 1.64
N TYR A 57 -10.84 10.67 1.36
CA TYR A 57 -10.97 11.82 0.46
C TYR A 57 -11.25 11.44 -1.00
N GLN A 58 -11.05 10.18 -1.40
CA GLN A 58 -11.38 9.64 -2.72
C GLN A 58 -12.82 9.11 -2.82
N GLY A 59 -13.63 9.28 -1.76
CA GLY A 59 -14.98 8.74 -1.68
C GLY A 59 -15.03 7.24 -1.39
N VAL A 60 -16.24 6.67 -1.29
CA VAL A 60 -16.44 5.27 -0.87
C VAL A 60 -15.75 4.28 -1.82
N ALA A 61 -15.82 4.52 -3.13
CA ALA A 61 -15.14 3.69 -4.11
C ALA A 61 -13.61 3.71 -3.91
N GLY A 62 -13.02 4.89 -3.69
CA GLY A 62 -11.60 5.02 -3.40
C GLY A 62 -11.18 4.30 -2.12
N VAL A 63 -11.97 4.38 -1.04
CA VAL A 63 -11.72 3.64 0.21
C VAL A 63 -11.68 2.13 -0.05
N VAL A 64 -12.66 1.60 -0.79
CA VAL A 64 -12.73 0.17 -1.08
C VAL A 64 -11.55 -0.27 -1.95
N LEU A 65 -11.26 0.45 -3.04
CA LEU A 65 -10.17 0.13 -3.95
C LEU A 65 -8.80 0.18 -3.25
N THR A 66 -8.56 1.21 -2.46
CA THR A 66 -7.30 1.36 -1.72
C THR A 66 -7.21 0.37 -0.56
N ALA A 67 -8.31 -0.03 0.09
CA ALA A 67 -8.28 -1.15 1.05
C ALA A 67 -7.89 -2.47 0.38
N LEU A 68 -8.37 -2.74 -0.84
CA LEU A 68 -7.98 -3.91 -1.63
C LEU A 68 -6.51 -3.85 -2.08
N ALA A 69 -6.02 -2.68 -2.50
CA ALA A 69 -4.59 -2.46 -2.76
C ALA A 69 -3.76 -2.67 -1.48
N GLY A 70 -4.28 -2.15 -0.36
CA GLY A 70 -3.90 -2.37 1.02
C GLY A 70 -3.56 -3.85 1.28
N LEU A 71 -4.57 -4.68 1.05
CA LEU A 71 -4.54 -6.12 1.20
C LEU A 71 -3.55 -6.78 0.25
N PHE A 72 -3.55 -6.39 -1.03
CA PHE A 72 -2.66 -6.93 -2.04
C PHE A 72 -1.18 -6.72 -1.71
N PHE A 73 -0.75 -5.48 -1.42
CA PHE A 73 0.64 -5.22 -1.05
C PHE A 73 1.01 -5.88 0.29
N GLY A 74 0.07 -5.96 1.24
CA GLY A 74 0.28 -6.69 2.49
C GLY A 74 0.47 -8.20 2.28
N LEU A 75 -0.26 -8.82 1.35
CA LEU A 75 -0.07 -10.22 0.95
C LEU A 75 1.30 -10.44 0.30
N ILE A 76 1.70 -9.57 -0.63
CA ILE A 76 3.04 -9.61 -1.25
C ILE A 76 4.13 -9.53 -0.18
N TYR A 77 4.01 -8.57 0.74
CA TYR A 77 4.94 -8.40 1.84
C TYR A 77 5.11 -9.70 2.66
N LEU A 78 4.00 -10.34 3.04
CA LEU A 78 4.04 -11.59 3.81
C LEU A 78 4.56 -12.78 2.99
N ALA A 79 4.13 -12.90 1.73
CA ALA A 79 4.57 -13.96 0.82
C ALA A 79 6.08 -13.88 0.53
N CYS A 80 6.62 -12.66 0.43
CA CYS A 80 8.04 -12.40 0.19
C CYS A 80 8.86 -12.32 1.49
N ARG A 81 8.45 -13.08 2.53
CA ARG A 81 9.16 -13.17 3.82
C ARG A 81 9.46 -11.81 4.45
N GLN A 82 8.49 -10.89 4.37
CA GLN A 82 8.56 -9.59 4.99
C GLN A 82 9.66 -8.68 4.39
N ASN A 83 10.01 -8.89 3.12
CA ASN A 83 10.87 -7.99 2.39
C ASN A 83 10.08 -6.76 1.93
N LEU A 84 10.34 -5.59 2.53
CA LEU A 84 9.65 -4.33 2.21
C LEU A 84 9.95 -3.80 0.81
N TRP A 85 11.11 -4.12 0.23
CA TRP A 85 11.44 -3.62 -1.10
C TRP A 85 10.49 -4.15 -2.17
N VAL A 86 9.95 -5.35 -1.99
CA VAL A 86 9.02 -5.94 -2.97
C VAL A 86 7.72 -5.13 -3.07
N PRO A 87 6.93 -4.90 -2.00
CA PRO A 87 5.75 -4.05 -2.09
C PRO A 87 6.08 -2.60 -2.43
N ILE A 88 7.21 -2.03 -1.99
CA ILE A 88 7.64 -0.67 -2.39
C ILE A 88 7.79 -0.56 -3.92
N LEU A 89 8.49 -1.52 -4.54
CA LEU A 89 8.69 -1.51 -5.99
C LEU A 89 7.37 -1.75 -6.73
N VAL A 90 6.54 -2.69 -6.25
CA VAL A 90 5.23 -2.98 -6.85
C VAL A 90 4.30 -1.76 -6.77
N HIS A 91 4.23 -1.10 -5.61
CA HIS A 91 3.43 0.12 -5.40
C HIS A 91 3.95 1.26 -6.29
N GLY A 92 5.26 1.52 -6.31
CA GLY A 92 5.84 2.57 -7.15
C GLY A 92 5.64 2.33 -8.66
N LEU A 93 5.69 1.07 -9.12
CA LEU A 93 5.39 0.73 -10.52
C LEU A 93 3.90 0.86 -10.85
N TYR A 94 3.01 0.48 -9.92
CA TYR A 94 1.57 0.71 -10.06
C TYR A 94 1.27 2.20 -10.22
N ASP A 95 1.81 3.03 -9.32
CA ASP A 95 1.61 4.48 -9.37
C ASP A 95 2.22 5.09 -10.63
N THR A 96 3.42 4.66 -11.02
CA THR A 96 4.05 5.11 -12.27
C THR A 96 3.17 4.82 -13.48
N THR A 97 2.53 3.64 -13.51
CA THR A 97 1.61 3.25 -14.59
C THR A 97 0.36 4.14 -14.58
N ALA A 98 -0.25 4.38 -13.41
CA ALA A 98 -1.39 5.28 -13.28
C ALA A 98 -1.06 6.71 -13.72
N PHE A 99 0.09 7.24 -13.30
CA PHE A 99 0.54 8.57 -13.70
C PHE A 99 0.88 8.66 -15.20
N LEU A 100 1.42 7.59 -15.80
CA LEU A 100 1.65 7.53 -17.25
C LEU A 100 0.34 7.57 -18.03
N ILE A 101 -0.67 6.80 -17.61
CA ILE A 101 -2.00 6.81 -18.23
C ILE A 101 -2.59 8.23 -18.20
N LEU A 102 -2.53 8.90 -17.04
CA LEU A 102 -3.03 10.27 -16.90
C LEU A 102 -2.21 11.28 -17.72
N PHE A 103 -0.87 11.17 -17.70
CA PHE A 103 0.01 12.11 -18.40
C PHE A 103 -0.13 12.02 -19.93
N LEU A 104 -0.33 10.81 -20.45
CA LEU A 104 -0.54 10.56 -21.87
C LEU A 104 -2.00 10.74 -22.30
N ASN A 105 -2.91 11.01 -21.36
CA ASN A 105 -4.36 11.06 -21.59
C ASN A 105 -4.85 9.75 -22.22
N LEU A 106 -4.68 8.64 -21.51
CA LEU A 106 -5.15 7.31 -21.94
C LEU A 106 -6.35 6.83 -21.10
N ASP A 107 -6.93 7.72 -20.30
CA ASP A 107 -8.04 7.50 -19.36
C ASP A 107 -9.43 7.72 -19.99
N HIS A 108 -9.49 7.82 -21.32
CA HIS A 108 -10.68 8.10 -22.14
C HIS A 108 -11.65 6.92 -22.27
#